data_AF-A0A6B3FFA5-F1
#
_entry.id   AF-A0A6B3FFA5-F1
#
_cell.length_a   1.000
_cell.length_b   1.000
_cell.length_c   1.000
_cell.angle_alpha   90.00
_cell.angle_beta   90.00
_cell.angle_gamma   90.00
#
_symmetry.space_group_name_H-M   'P 1'
#
loop_
_entity.id
_entity.type
_entity.pdbx_description
1 polymer ?
#
loop_
_entity_poly.entity_id
_entity_poly.type
_entity_poly.pdbx_seq_one_letter_code
_entity_poly.pdbx_strand_id
1 'polypeptide(L)'
;AEFLQENPVRLEVVTMSGWRRSDFFDDTGLPWVPPSPNMPTPETALVYSGTCLFEGTNLSEGRGTTRPFELLGAEGIDHRWAAAANALELPGVAFREAYFAPTFSK
;
A
#
# COMPACT_ATOMS: atom_id res chain seq x y z
N ALA A 1 -3.91 22.75 18.76
CA ALA A 1 -3.39 23.50 17.61
C ALA A 1 -2.30 24.44 18.10
N GLU A 2 -1.06 23.97 18.11
CA GLU A 2 0.07 24.63 18.78
C GLU A 2 0.88 25.52 17.83
N PHE A 3 0.75 25.33 16.51
CA PHE A 3 1.65 25.94 15.52
C PHE A 3 1.05 27.05 14.64
N LEU A 4 -0.23 27.40 14.77
CA LEU A 4 -0.93 28.30 13.82
C LEU A 4 -1.81 29.38 14.46
N GLN A 5 -1.64 29.67 15.76
CA GLN A 5 -2.56 30.57 16.48
C GLN A 5 -2.43 32.04 16.09
N GLU A 6 -1.22 32.51 15.74
CA GLU A 6 -0.96 33.94 15.57
C GLU A 6 -1.14 34.45 14.13
N ASN A 7 -1.18 33.55 13.13
CA ASN A 7 -1.35 33.91 11.71
C ASN A 7 -2.11 32.79 10.96
N PRO A 8 -3.44 32.74 11.06
CA PRO A 8 -4.22 31.73 10.33
C PRO A 8 -4.18 32.03 8.83
N VAL A 9 -3.86 31.01 8.03
CA VAL A 9 -4.01 31.08 6.57
C VAL A 9 -5.49 31.10 6.23
N ARG A 10 -5.90 31.99 5.31
CA ARG A 10 -7.24 31.94 4.73
C ARG A 10 -7.36 30.71 3.83
N LEU A 11 -8.02 29.66 4.34
CA LEU A 11 -8.28 28.42 3.62
C LEU A 11 -9.71 28.41 3.07
N GLU A 12 -9.85 28.11 1.79
CA GLU A 12 -11.11 27.79 1.13
C GLU A 12 -11.03 26.38 0.55
N VAL A 13 -12.04 25.55 0.80
CA VAL A 13 -12.09 24.16 0.33
C VAL A 13 -13.29 23.98 -0.61
N VAL A 14 -13.03 23.61 -1.85
CA VAL A 14 -14.06 23.16 -2.79
C VAL A 14 -14.36 21.69 -2.51
N THR A 15 -15.58 21.41 -2.04
CA THR A 15 -15.96 20.06 -1.59
C THR A 15 -16.33 19.15 -2.76
N MET A 16 -15.99 17.85 -2.63
CA MET A 16 -16.45 16.83 -3.55
C MET A 16 -17.95 16.56 -3.37
N SER A 17 -18.62 16.19 -4.45
CA SER A 17 -20.01 15.70 -4.42
C SER A 17 -20.04 14.19 -4.65
N GLY A 18 -21.03 13.50 -4.07
CA GLY A 18 -21.25 12.06 -4.26
C GLY A 18 -20.34 11.12 -3.44
N TRP A 19 -19.13 11.55 -3.08
CA TRP A 19 -18.18 10.74 -2.31
C TRP A 19 -18.65 10.41 -0.88
N ARG A 20 -18.41 9.18 -0.44
CA ARG A 20 -18.62 8.72 0.94
C ARG A 20 -17.34 8.13 1.51
N ARG A 21 -17.19 8.23 2.84
CA ARG A 21 -16.01 7.69 3.56
C ARG A 21 -15.80 6.18 3.39
N SER A 22 -16.86 5.45 3.05
CA SER A 22 -16.84 4.01 2.83
C SER A 22 -16.40 3.60 1.44
N ASP A 23 -16.30 4.55 0.50
CA ASP A 23 -16.04 4.25 -0.90
C ASP A 23 -14.54 3.98 -1.09
N PHE A 24 -14.22 2.90 -1.80
CA PHE A 24 -12.90 2.68 -2.36
C PHE A 24 -12.72 3.53 -3.61
N PHE A 25 -11.48 3.67 -4.09
CA PHE A 25 -11.22 4.48 -5.29
C PHE A 25 -11.99 3.97 -6.52
N ASP A 26 -12.13 2.65 -6.67
CA ASP A 26 -12.82 2.04 -7.81
C ASP A 26 -14.32 2.36 -7.84
N ASP A 27 -14.94 2.62 -6.67
CA ASP A 27 -16.34 3.03 -6.58
C ASP A 27 -16.57 4.42 -7.20
N THR A 28 -15.51 5.22 -7.38
CA THR A 28 -15.60 6.55 -8.00
C THR A 28 -15.76 6.50 -9.51
N GLY A 29 -15.37 5.41 -10.17
CA GLY A 29 -15.30 5.29 -11.63
C GLY A 29 -14.28 6.23 -12.31
N LEU A 30 -13.42 6.89 -11.54
CA LEU A 30 -12.38 7.78 -12.06
C LEU A 30 -11.16 7.00 -12.53
N PRO A 31 -10.40 7.52 -13.52
CA PRO A 31 -9.13 6.91 -13.91
C PRO A 31 -8.10 7.03 -12.79
N TRP A 32 -7.38 5.94 -12.52
CA TRP A 32 -6.23 5.97 -11.63
C TRP A 32 -5.03 6.59 -12.34
N VAL A 33 -4.58 7.74 -11.86
CA VAL A 33 -3.30 8.33 -12.25
C VAL A 33 -2.29 7.96 -11.15
N PRO A 34 -1.26 7.14 -11.45
CA PRO A 34 -0.29 6.71 -10.45
C PRO A 34 0.32 7.90 -9.70
N PRO A 35 0.13 8.03 -8.37
CA PRO A 35 0.69 9.14 -7.60
C PRO A 35 2.21 9.01 -7.42
N SER A 36 2.77 7.81 -7.67
CA SER A 36 4.20 7.57 -7.71
C SER A 36 4.54 6.39 -8.63
N PRO A 37 5.80 6.23 -9.06
CA PRO A 37 6.21 5.11 -9.91
C PRO A 37 5.93 3.72 -9.32
N ASN A 38 5.93 3.58 -7.99
CA ASN A 38 5.66 2.32 -7.29
C ASN A 38 4.24 2.28 -6.70
N MET A 39 3.33 3.12 -7.19
CA MET A 39 1.90 3.08 -6.86
C MET A 39 1.05 2.92 -8.14
N PRO A 40 1.24 1.83 -8.91
CA PRO A 40 0.65 1.69 -10.23
C PRO A 40 -0.86 1.48 -10.21
N THR A 41 -1.43 0.94 -9.12
CA THR A 41 -2.86 0.63 -9.04
C THR A 41 -3.50 1.07 -7.71
N PRO A 42 -4.85 1.20 -7.65
CA PRO A 42 -5.58 1.42 -6.41
C PRO A 42 -5.35 0.32 -5.36
N GLU A 43 -5.18 -0.93 -5.76
CA GLU A 43 -4.89 -2.05 -4.87
C GLU A 43 -3.53 -1.88 -4.19
N THR A 44 -2.53 -1.37 -4.91
CA THR A 44 -1.24 -1.01 -4.29
C THR A 44 -1.46 0.00 -3.16
N ALA A 45 -2.32 1.01 -3.36
CA ALA A 45 -2.60 2.03 -2.35
C ALA A 45 -3.34 1.46 -1.14
N LEU A 46 -4.21 0.47 -1.35
CA LEU A 46 -4.93 -0.21 -0.27
C LEU A 46 -3.96 -0.95 0.67
N VAL A 47 -2.99 -1.68 0.13
CA VAL A 47 -2.06 -2.49 0.94
C VAL A 47 -0.84 -1.70 1.43
N TYR A 48 -0.52 -0.56 0.79
CA TYR A 48 0.67 0.26 1.08
C TYR A 48 0.81 0.59 2.57
N SER A 49 -0.27 0.97 3.25
CA SER A 49 -0.21 1.33 4.68
C SER A 49 0.32 0.22 5.59
N GLY A 50 0.14 -1.05 5.20
CA GLY A 50 0.69 -2.20 5.91
C GLY A 50 2.07 -2.60 5.38
N THR A 51 2.20 -2.78 4.07
CA THR A 51 3.42 -3.37 3.49
C THR A 51 4.58 -2.39 3.36
N CYS A 52 4.33 -1.08 3.34
CA CYS A 52 5.36 -0.03 3.44
C CYS A 52 6.20 -0.16 4.72
N LEU A 53 5.64 -0.70 5.82
CA LEU A 53 6.38 -0.88 7.07
C LEU A 53 7.60 -1.79 6.91
N PHE A 54 7.61 -2.67 5.90
CA PHE A 54 8.75 -3.53 5.57
C PHE A 54 9.92 -2.78 4.92
N GLU A 55 9.72 -1.54 4.45
CA GLU A 55 10.81 -0.70 3.94
C GLU A 55 11.91 -0.51 4.99
N GLY A 56 11.53 -0.43 6.27
CA GLY A 56 12.45 -0.35 7.42
C GLY A 56 13.12 -1.67 7.81
N THR A 57 12.95 -2.73 7.02
CA THR A 57 13.51 -4.07 7.25
C THR A 57 14.38 -4.53 6.07
N ASN A 58 15.00 -5.70 6.20
CA ASN A 58 15.74 -6.33 5.11
C ASN A 58 14.84 -7.05 4.09
N LEU A 59 13.52 -7.10 4.30
CA LEU A 59 12.60 -7.65 3.31
C LEU A 59 12.45 -6.70 2.12
N SER A 60 12.32 -7.29 0.94
CA SER A 60 11.76 -6.67 -0.25
C SER A 60 10.26 -6.52 -0.08
N GLU A 61 9.77 -5.31 -0.31
CA GLU A 61 8.35 -4.99 -0.46
C GLU A 61 7.86 -5.09 -1.91
N GLY A 62 8.59 -5.79 -2.79
CA GLY A 62 8.17 -6.05 -4.16
C GLY A 62 8.44 -4.91 -5.16
N ARG A 63 9.07 -3.81 -4.74
CA ARG A 63 9.66 -2.85 -5.70
C ARG A 63 10.64 -3.58 -6.59
N GLY A 64 10.77 -3.15 -7.86
CA GLY A 64 11.55 -3.90 -8.85
C GLY A 64 10.79 -5.04 -9.54
N THR A 65 9.55 -5.28 -9.16
CA THR A 65 8.63 -6.23 -9.80
C THR A 65 7.44 -5.50 -10.44
N THR A 66 6.50 -6.24 -11.03
CA THR A 66 5.23 -5.70 -11.53
C THR A 66 4.18 -5.50 -10.43
N ARG A 67 4.48 -5.83 -9.17
CA ARG A 67 3.55 -5.82 -8.03
C ARG A 67 4.21 -5.18 -6.79
N PRO A 68 4.61 -3.90 -6.84
CA PRO A 68 5.17 -3.21 -5.69
C PRO A 68 4.15 -3.20 -4.53
N PHE A 69 4.62 -3.34 -3.30
CA PHE A 69 3.84 -3.41 -2.06
C PHE A 69 2.84 -4.57 -1.93
N GLU A 70 2.66 -5.37 -2.97
CA GLU A 70 1.80 -6.56 -2.97
C GLU A 70 2.61 -7.87 -2.80
N LEU A 71 3.94 -7.77 -2.78
CA LEU A 71 4.86 -8.88 -2.54
C LEU A 71 5.75 -8.58 -1.34
N LEU A 72 6.04 -9.62 -0.55
CA LEU A 72 7.01 -9.58 0.54
C LEU A 72 7.95 -10.78 0.40
N GLY A 73 9.25 -10.55 0.54
CA GLY A 73 10.23 -11.62 0.42
C GLY A 73 11.64 -11.19 0.83
N ALA A 74 12.49 -12.17 1.09
CA ALA A 74 13.92 -11.97 1.33
C ALA A 74 14.65 -13.30 1.08
N GLU A 75 15.97 -13.24 0.96
CA GLU A 75 16.79 -14.44 0.95
C GLU A 75 16.57 -15.26 2.24
N GLY A 76 16.42 -16.58 2.10
CA GLY A 76 16.18 -17.50 3.22
C GLY A 76 14.72 -17.61 3.68
N ILE A 77 13.78 -16.90 3.05
CA ILE A 77 12.34 -17.07 3.26
C ILE A 77 11.79 -18.12 2.29
N ASP A 78 10.91 -18.99 2.77
CA ASP A 78 10.23 -20.00 1.97
C ASP A 78 8.72 -20.05 2.24
N HIS A 79 8.03 -20.99 1.59
CA HIS A 79 6.58 -21.22 1.68
C HIS A 79 6.01 -21.25 3.10
N ARG A 80 6.81 -21.60 4.12
CA ARG A 80 6.37 -21.66 5.52
C ARG A 80 5.94 -20.29 6.03
N TRP A 81 6.47 -19.20 5.47
CA TRP A 81 6.10 -17.84 5.87
C TRP A 81 4.64 -17.51 5.51
N ALA A 82 4.21 -17.87 4.29
CA ALA A 82 2.81 -17.72 3.89
C ALA A 82 1.88 -18.60 4.74
N ALA A 83 2.29 -19.84 5.06
CA ALA A 83 1.53 -20.71 5.94
C ALA A 83 1.38 -20.14 7.36
N ALA A 84 2.47 -19.63 7.93
CA ALA A 84 2.46 -19.00 9.25
C ALA A 84 1.61 -17.72 9.29
N ALA A 85 1.67 -16.90 8.23
CA ALA A 85 0.85 -15.69 8.11
C ALA A 85 -0.64 -16.01 7.97
N ASN A 86 -1.00 -17.03 7.17
CA ASN A 86 -2.39 -17.48 7.05
C ASN A 86 -2.93 -18.09 8.35
N ALA A 87 -2.09 -18.71 9.18
CA ALA A 87 -2.50 -19.26 10.47
C ALA A 87 -2.91 -18.19 11.50
N LEU A 88 -2.68 -16.90 11.22
CA LEU A 88 -3.19 -15.79 12.01
C LEU A 88 -4.69 -15.52 11.78
N GLU A 89 -5.29 -16.13 10.76
CA GLU A 89 -6.72 -16.03 10.43
C GLU A 89 -7.22 -14.57 10.35
N LEU A 90 -6.40 -13.70 9.77
CA LEU A 90 -6.70 -12.27 9.65
C LEU A 90 -7.93 -12.07 8.73
N PRO A 91 -9.01 -11.42 9.20
CA PRO A 91 -10.20 -11.21 8.39
C PRO A 91 -9.91 -10.43 7.10
N GLY A 92 -10.35 -10.96 5.97
CA GLY A 92 -10.21 -10.30 4.66
C GLY A 92 -8.80 -10.34 4.06
N VAL A 93 -7.86 -11.09 4.65
CA VAL A 93 -6.48 -11.21 4.17
C VAL A 93 -6.17 -12.67 3.85
N ALA A 94 -5.49 -12.90 2.73
CA ALA A 94 -4.91 -14.19 2.38
C ALA A 94 -3.49 -13.99 1.86
N PHE A 95 -2.56 -14.83 2.32
CA PHE A 95 -1.19 -14.83 1.88
C PHE A 95 -1.00 -15.97 0.88
N ARG A 96 -0.55 -15.64 -0.33
CA ARG A 96 -0.21 -16.63 -1.36
C ARG A 96 1.30 -16.68 -1.50
N GLU A 97 1.85 -17.89 -1.52
CA GLU A 97 3.25 -18.11 -1.84
C GLU A 97 3.60 -17.48 -3.20
N ALA A 98 4.75 -16.81 -3.25
CA ALA A 98 5.28 -16.20 -4.45
C ALA A 98 6.80 -16.30 -4.46
N TYR A 99 7.36 -16.42 -5.66
CA TYR A 99 8.79 -16.35 -5.92
C TYR A 99 9.04 -15.26 -6.94
N PHE A 100 9.99 -14.37 -6.65
CA PHE A 100 10.27 -13.23 -7.51
C PHE A 100 11.73 -12.81 -7.38
N ALA A 101 12.25 -12.18 -8.43
CA ALA A 101 13.57 -11.56 -8.45
C ALA A 101 13.38 -10.09 -8.87
N PRO A 102 13.51 -9.14 -7.94
CA PRO A 102 13.45 -7.72 -8.25
C PRO A 102 14.51 -7.32 -9.27
N THR A 103 14.15 -6.42 -10.19
CA THR A 103 15.11 -5.85 -11.17
C THR A 103 15.82 -4.59 -10.65
N PHE A 104 15.31 -4.00 -9.58
CA PHE A 104 15.89 -2.90 -8.81
C PHE A 104 15.30 -2.93 -7.39
N SER A 105 15.85 -2.15 -6.45
CA SER A 105 15.50 -2.22 -5.02
C SER A 105 15.95 -3.53 -4.35
N LYS A 106 15.53 -3.73 -3.09
CA LYS A 106 15.67 -4.97 -2.31
C LYS A 106 14.83 -6.09 -2.88
#